data_AF-A0A3D3XK63-F1
#
_entry.id   AF-A0A3D3XK63-F1
#
_cell.length_a   1.000
_cell.length_b   1.000
_cell.length_c   1.000
_cell.angle_alpha   90.00
_cell.angle_beta   90.00
_cell.angle_gamma   90.00
#
_symmetry.space_group_name_H-M   'P 1'
#
loop_
_entity.id
_entity.type
_entity.pdbx_description
1 polymer ?
#
loop_
_entity_poly.entity_id
_entity_poly.type
_entity_poly.pdbx_seq_one_letter_code
_entity_poly.pdbx_strand_id
1 'polypeptide(L)'
;RAHYCLPKPVDIHVLKNTIQTAVSECGEKEVIKQFESLERSKRSDIETLLSRSTDRLSRQHQIRLRLEDSKQRPNISALAREYRVARRTIIRDLQEMIRRGELDPSVYPKWDTEIDG
;
A
#
# COMPACT_ATOMS: atom_id res chain seq x y z
N ARG A 1 -12.81 -26.31 0.50
CA ARG A 1 -13.35 -27.65 0.83
C ARG A 1 -13.06 -28.54 -0.37
N ALA A 2 -12.56 -29.76 -0.19
CA ALA A 2 -12.23 -30.62 -1.34
C ALA A 2 -13.50 -30.95 -2.14
N HIS A 3 -13.43 -30.81 -3.47
CA HIS A 3 -14.58 -31.04 -4.37
C HIS A 3 -14.79 -32.54 -4.66
N TYR A 4 -13.73 -33.35 -4.62
CA TYR A 4 -13.79 -34.81 -4.79
C TYR A 4 -12.87 -35.49 -3.76
N CYS A 5 -13.32 -36.60 -3.19
CA CYS A 5 -12.56 -37.43 -2.24
C CYS A 5 -12.67 -38.90 -2.65
N LEU A 6 -11.54 -39.62 -2.72
CA LEU A 6 -11.51 -41.05 -3.05
C LEU A 6 -10.94 -41.86 -1.87
N PRO A 7 -11.64 -42.90 -1.37
CA PRO A 7 -11.15 -43.77 -0.31
C PRO A 7 -10.07 -44.73 -0.83
N LYS A 8 -9.10 -45.09 0.03
CA LYS A 8 -8.06 -46.09 -0.29
C LYS A 8 -8.57 -47.53 -0.07
N PRO A 9 -8.08 -48.53 -0.83
CA PRO A 9 -7.18 -48.41 -1.97
C PRO A 9 -7.90 -47.85 -3.22
N VAL A 10 -7.23 -46.95 -3.94
CA VAL A 10 -7.82 -46.23 -5.08
C VAL A 10 -7.57 -47.00 -6.37
N ASP A 11 -8.63 -47.23 -7.14
CA ASP A 11 -8.56 -47.74 -8.51
C ASP A 11 -8.11 -46.63 -9.47
N ILE A 12 -7.11 -46.94 -10.32
CA ILE A 12 -6.52 -46.04 -11.30
C ILE A 12 -7.57 -45.55 -12.33
N HIS A 13 -8.53 -46.38 -12.72
CA HIS A 13 -9.59 -46.01 -13.66
C HIS A 13 -10.56 -45.00 -13.03
N VAL A 14 -10.92 -45.23 -11.77
CA VAL A 14 -11.81 -44.34 -10.99
C VAL A 14 -11.13 -43.00 -10.75
N LEU A 15 -9.83 -43.00 -10.44
CA LEU A 15 -9.04 -41.79 -10.31
C LEU A 15 -8.99 -41.00 -11.63
N LYS A 16 -8.70 -41.67 -12.74
CA LYS A 16 -8.62 -41.04 -14.06
C LYS A 16 -9.95 -40.40 -14.47
N ASN A 17 -11.06 -41.11 -14.28
CA ASN A 17 -12.39 -40.58 -14.57
C ASN A 17 -12.74 -39.39 -13.68
N THR A 18 -12.41 -39.47 -12.39
CA THR A 18 -12.68 -38.37 -11.44
C THR A 18 -11.88 -37.12 -11.77
N ILE A 19 -10.60 -37.27 -12.17
CA ILE A 19 -9.77 -36.16 -12.65
C ILE A 19 -10.38 -35.56 -13.93
N GLN A 20 -10.80 -36.40 -14.87
CA GLN A 20 -11.35 -35.96 -16.14
C GLN A 20 -12.68 -35.20 -15.95
N THR A 21 -13.54 -35.67 -15.06
CA THR A 21 -14.77 -34.98 -14.64
C THR A 21 -14.44 -33.65 -13.94
N ALA A 22 -13.50 -33.65 -13.00
CA ALA A 22 -13.12 -32.43 -12.27
C ALA A 22 -12.56 -31.36 -13.21
N VAL A 23 -11.73 -31.73 -14.19
CA VAL A 23 -11.18 -30.80 -15.19
C VAL A 23 -12.27 -30.30 -16.13
N SER A 24 -13.16 -31.18 -16.60
CA SER A 24 -14.26 -30.82 -17.51
C SER A 24 -15.32 -29.93 -16.85
N GLU A 25 -15.66 -30.18 -15.58
CA GLU A 25 -16.76 -29.48 -14.89
C GLU A 25 -16.27 -28.23 -14.14
N CYS A 26 -15.00 -28.21 -13.70
CA CYS A 26 -14.46 -27.14 -12.86
C CYS A 26 -13.36 -26.30 -13.53
N GLY A 27 -12.82 -26.71 -14.68
CA GLY A 27 -11.68 -26.04 -15.32
C GLY A 27 -11.93 -24.57 -15.63
N GLU A 28 -13.01 -24.26 -16.36
CA GLU A 28 -13.35 -22.87 -16.72
C GLU A 28 -13.70 -22.03 -15.50
N LYS A 29 -14.43 -22.60 -14.53
CA LYS A 29 -14.81 -21.91 -13.29
C LYS A 29 -13.60 -21.58 -12.42
N GLU A 30 -12.61 -22.47 -12.37
CA GLU A 30 -11.38 -22.23 -11.61
C GLU A 30 -10.51 -21.16 -12.29
N VAL A 31 -10.45 -21.14 -13.63
CA VAL A 31 -9.77 -20.07 -14.39
C VAL A 31 -10.45 -18.72 -14.14
N ILE A 32 -11.78 -18.63 -14.24
CA ILE A 32 -12.53 -17.40 -13.94
C ILE A 32 -12.26 -16.94 -12.50
N LYS A 33 -12.30 -17.85 -11.53
CA LYS A 33 -12.03 -17.54 -10.12
C LYS A 33 -10.59 -17.05 -9.88
N GLN A 34 -9.61 -17.59 -10.61
CA GLN A 34 -8.24 -17.08 -10.58
C GLN A 34 -8.17 -15.65 -11.16
N PHE A 35 -8.83 -15.39 -12.28
CA PHE A 35 -8.92 -14.04 -12.85
C PHE A 35 -9.61 -13.06 -11.90
N GLU A 36 -10.76 -13.41 -11.33
CA GLU A 36 -11.44 -12.58 -10.32
C GLU A 36 -10.56 -12.31 -9.09
N SER A 37 -9.79 -13.30 -8.64
CA SER A 37 -8.85 -13.13 -7.53
C SER A 37 -7.73 -12.15 -7.89
N LEU A 38 -7.20 -12.23 -9.11
CA LEU A 38 -6.17 -11.30 -9.62
C LEU A 38 -6.74 -9.88 -9.77
N GLU A 39 -7.95 -9.73 -10.30
CA GLU A 39 -8.63 -8.44 -10.42
C GLU A 39 -8.88 -7.80 -9.06
N ARG A 40 -9.37 -8.58 -8.08
CA ARG A 40 -9.56 -8.10 -6.69
C ARG A 40 -8.24 -7.63 -6.07
N SER A 41 -7.16 -8.40 -6.23
CA SER A 41 -5.83 -8.01 -5.73
C SER A 41 -5.35 -6.71 -6.36
N LYS A 42 -5.44 -6.59 -7.69
CA LYS A 42 -5.04 -5.38 -8.41
C LYS A 42 -5.86 -4.17 -7.96
N ARG A 43 -7.17 -4.35 -7.77
CA ARG A 43 -8.06 -3.28 -7.28
C ARG A 43 -7.68 -2.85 -5.87
N SER A 44 -7.42 -3.78 -4.95
CA SER A 44 -6.99 -3.44 -3.59
C SER A 44 -5.65 -2.71 -3.55
N ASP A 45 -4.72 -3.05 -4.44
CA ASP A 45 -3.43 -2.35 -4.54
C ASP A 45 -3.62 -0.90 -5.01
N ILE A 46 -4.47 -0.69 -6.03
CA ILE A 46 -4.81 0.66 -6.52
C ILE A 46 -5.49 1.48 -5.41
N GLU A 47 -6.49 0.91 -4.74
CA GLU A 47 -7.20 1.58 -3.64
C GLU A 47 -6.22 1.95 -2.51
N THR A 48 -5.28 1.07 -2.18
CA THR A 48 -4.23 1.34 -1.19
C THR A 48 -3.29 2.46 -1.63
N LEU A 49 -2.87 2.49 -2.89
CA LEU A 49 -2.01 3.54 -3.44
C LEU A 49 -2.73 4.90 -3.45
N LEU A 50 -3.98 4.93 -3.88
CA LEU A 50 -4.80 6.14 -3.88
C LEU A 50 -5.01 6.65 -2.45
N SER A 51 -5.38 5.78 -1.50
CA SER A 51 -5.51 6.14 -0.09
C SER A 51 -4.22 6.73 0.48
N ARG A 52 -3.07 6.09 0.26
CA ARG A 52 -1.77 6.63 0.70
C ARG A 52 -1.43 7.98 0.07
N SER A 53 -1.79 8.18 -1.20
CA SER A 53 -1.56 9.44 -1.91
C SER A 53 -2.43 10.56 -1.34
N THR A 54 -3.71 10.29 -1.08
CA THR A 54 -4.65 11.21 -0.45
C THR A 54 -4.21 11.57 0.95
N ASP A 55 -3.87 10.58 1.78
CA ASP A 55 -3.41 10.79 3.16
C ASP A 55 -2.15 11.67 3.22
N ARG A 56 -1.23 11.47 2.26
CA ARG A 56 -0.02 12.29 2.14
C ARG A 56 -0.35 13.73 1.77
N LEU A 57 -1.18 13.95 0.76
CA LEU A 57 -1.57 15.29 0.32
C LEU A 57 -2.33 16.04 1.41
N SER A 58 -3.29 15.38 2.08
CA SER A 58 -4.03 15.97 3.20
C SER A 58 -3.10 16.38 4.35
N ARG A 59 -2.14 15.51 4.71
CA ARG A 59 -1.14 15.83 5.72
C ARG A 59 -0.25 17.00 5.31
N GLN A 60 0.25 17.03 4.08
CA GLN A 60 1.05 18.14 3.56
C GLN A 60 0.26 19.46 3.64
N HIS A 61 -0.99 19.46 3.19
CA HIS A 61 -1.86 20.62 3.25
C HIS A 61 -2.06 21.14 4.68
N GLN A 62 -2.34 20.25 5.64
CA GLN A 62 -2.52 20.63 7.05
C GLN A 62 -1.22 21.15 7.67
N ILE A 63 -0.08 20.53 7.37
CA ILE A 63 1.24 21.02 7.83
C ILE A 63 1.50 22.41 7.24
N ARG A 64 1.24 22.61 5.95
CA ARG A 64 1.43 23.91 5.28
C ARG A 64 0.61 25.01 5.97
N LEU A 65 -0.69 24.79 6.17
CA LEU A 65 -1.56 25.76 6.86
C LEU A 65 -1.04 26.13 8.25
N ARG A 66 -0.50 25.16 8.99
CA ARG A 66 0.02 25.40 10.34
C ARG A 66 1.35 26.15 10.34
N LEU A 67 2.14 26.00 9.28
CA LEU A 67 3.46 26.65 9.14
C LEU A 67 3.39 27.97 8.37
N GLU A 68 2.24 28.31 7.79
CA GLU A 68 2.02 29.54 7.03
C GLU A 68 2.34 30.81 7.85
N ASP A 69 1.99 30.80 9.14
CA ASP A 69 2.23 31.93 10.05
C ASP A 69 3.56 31.82 10.85
N SER A 70 4.26 30.70 10.76
CA SER A 70 5.44 30.43 11.58
C SER A 70 6.70 30.30 10.74
N LYS A 71 7.62 31.26 10.90
CA LYS A 71 8.98 31.18 10.33
C LYS A 71 9.94 30.32 11.16
N GLN A 72 9.44 29.67 12.21
CA GLN A 72 10.27 28.84 13.09
C GLN A 72 10.30 27.39 12.61
N ARG A 73 11.45 26.76 12.85
CA ARG A 73 11.66 25.35 12.51
C ARG A 73 10.59 24.47 13.17
N PRO A 74 9.85 23.64 12.41
CA PRO A 74 8.85 22.76 12.98
C PRO A 74 9.48 21.66 13.83
N ASN A 75 8.83 21.31 14.95
CA ASN A 75 9.22 20.16 15.75
C ASN A 75 8.79 18.85 15.05
N ILE A 76 9.73 18.25 14.32
CA ILE A 76 9.50 17.02 13.53
C ILE A 76 8.97 15.87 14.38
N SER A 77 9.46 15.71 15.62
CA SER A 77 9.03 14.64 16.52
C SER A 77 7.58 14.83 16.98
N ALA A 78 7.16 16.08 17.18
CA ALA A 78 5.77 16.39 17.52
C ALA A 78 4.83 16.11 16.33
N LEU A 79 5.19 16.59 15.13
CA LEU A 79 4.41 16.34 13.90
C LEU A 79 4.29 14.85 13.59
N ALA A 80 5.37 14.09 13.75
CA ALA A 80 5.37 12.64 13.52
C ALA A 80 4.35 11.91 14.43
N ARG A 81 4.28 12.30 15.71
CA ARG A 81 3.30 11.74 16.65
C ARG A 81 1.87 12.13 16.31
N GLU A 82 1.66 13.39 15.98
CA GLU A 82 0.33 13.92 15.65
C GLU A 82 -0.27 13.23 14.43
N TYR A 83 0.50 13.12 13.35
CA TYR A 83 0.06 12.47 12.12
C TYR A 83 0.26 10.94 12.13
N ARG A 84 0.75 10.37 13.24
CA ARG A 84 1.01 8.93 13.41
C ARG A 84 1.88 8.33 12.30
N VAL A 85 2.90 9.07 11.88
CA VAL A 85 3.87 8.65 10.85
C VAL A 85 5.29 8.66 11.37
N ALA A 86 6.21 8.00 10.68
CA ALA A 86 7.63 8.07 10.98
C ALA A 86 8.19 9.50 10.75
N ARG A 87 9.23 9.88 11.52
CA ARG A 87 9.94 11.17 11.36
C ARG A 87 10.41 11.40 9.92
N ARG A 88 10.94 10.36 9.27
CA ARG A 88 11.40 10.40 7.86
C ARG A 88 10.28 10.78 6.89
N THR A 89 9.03 10.42 7.18
CA THR A 89 7.88 10.81 6.35
C THR A 89 7.62 12.31 6.42
N ILE A 90 7.62 12.89 7.63
CA ILE A 90 7.46 14.34 7.83
C ILE A 90 8.61 15.11 7.15
N ILE A 91 9.85 14.66 7.32
CA ILE A 91 11.02 15.28 6.68
C ILE A 91 10.87 15.29 5.16
N ARG A 92 10.48 14.15 4.58
CA ARG A 92 10.24 14.03 3.13
C ARG A 92 9.12 14.97 2.66
N ASP A 93 8.02 15.05 3.41
CA ASP A 93 6.89 15.92 3.08
C ASP A 93 7.31 17.40 3.11
N LEU A 94 8.07 17.84 4.13
CA LEU A 94 8.60 19.20 4.21
C LEU A 94 9.54 19.53 3.06
N GLN A 95 10.49 18.64 2.76
CA GLN A 95 11.43 18.83 1.64
C GLN A 95 10.72 18.87 0.28
N GLU A 96 9.65 18.09 0.11
CA GLU A 96 8.85 18.10 -1.11
C GLU A 96 8.04 19.39 -1.24
N MET A 97 7.39 19.85 -0.17
CA MET A 97 6.68 21.13 -0.17
C MET A 97 7.61 22.30 -0.46
N ILE A 98 8.82 22.32 0.12
CA ILE A 98 9.86 23.31 -0.21
C ILE A 98 10.26 23.22 -1.68
N ARG A 99 10.47 22.01 -2.22
CA ARG A 99 10.82 21.81 -3.63
C ARG A 99 9.72 22.32 -4.58
N ARG A 100 8.45 22.20 -4.20
CA ARG A 100 7.29 22.70 -4.96
C ARG A 100 7.06 24.21 -4.79
N GLY A 101 7.78 24.86 -3.89
CA GLY A 101 7.58 26.28 -3.55
C GLY A 101 6.37 26.54 -2.65
N GLU A 102 5.80 25.50 -2.02
CA GLU A 102 4.66 25.62 -1.09
C GLU A 102 5.09 26.06 0.32
N LEU A 103 6.37 25.89 0.66
CA LEU A 103 6.98 26.32 1.92
C LEU A 103 8.29 27.05 1.65
N ASP A 104 8.58 28.06 2.46
CA ASP A 104 9.85 28.79 2.40
C ASP A 104 11.01 27.87 2.84
N PRO A 105 12.12 27.80 2.09
CA PRO A 105 13.30 27.02 2.47
C PRO A 105 13.86 27.34 3.86
N SER A 106 13.63 28.55 4.38
CA SER A 106 14.05 28.96 5.74
C SER A 106 13.35 28.18 6.86
N VAL A 107 12.15 27.63 6.60
CA VAL A 107 11.38 26.85 7.59
C VAL A 107 12.08 25.53 7.91
N TYR A 108 12.68 24.90 6.89
CA TYR A 108 13.45 23.66 7.05
C TYR A 108 14.57 23.60 6.01
N PRO A 109 15.70 24.30 6.27
CA PRO A 109 16.81 24.31 5.34
C PRO A 109 17.32 22.89 5.10
N LYS A 110 17.78 22.59 3.88
CA LYS A 110 18.42 21.32 3.53
C LYS A 110 19.62 21.12 4.45
N TRP A 111 19.44 20.36 5.51
CA TRP A 111 20.57 19.84 6.26
C TRP A 111 21.07 18.64 5.47
N ASP A 112 22.31 18.73 5.01
CA ASP A 112 23.02 17.58 4.47
C ASP A 112 22.91 16.44 5.47
N THR A 113 22.71 15.27 4.89
CA THR A 113 22.41 14.07 5.64
C THR A 113 23.70 13.61 6.29
N GLU A 114 24.05 14.16 7.45
CA GLU A 114 24.82 13.40 8.45
C GLU A 114 23.88 12.30 8.95
N ILE A 115 23.82 11.24 8.13
CA ILE A 115 23.43 9.91 8.56
C ILE A 115 24.62 9.44 9.40
N ASP A 116 24.65 9.87 10.65
CA ASP A 116 25.56 9.32 11.65
C ASP A 116 24.98 8.01 12.16
N GLY A 117 25.73 6.91 11.95
CA GLY A 117 25.68 5.65 12.71
C GLY A 117 24.58 4.66 12.37
#